data_AF-A0A3G7TPR5-F1
#
_entry.id   AF-A0A3G7TPR5-F1
#
_cell.length_a   1.000
_cell.length_b   1.000
_cell.length_c   1.000
_cell.angle_alpha   90.00
_cell.angle_beta   90.00
_cell.angle_gamma   90.00
#
_symmetry.space_group_name_H-M   'P 1'
#
loop_
_entity.id
_entity.type
_entity.pdbx_description
1 polymer ?
#
loop_
_entity_poly.entity_id
_entity_poly.type
_entity_poly.pdbx_seq_one_letter_code
_entity_poly.pdbx_strand_id
1 'polypeptide(L)' 'MESVEELKQLEGRQVAMLSQQEREVLRFFMDQGRKQGVLVRFESDADQQEWTETNSVRTLEILARANSYIHLQFC' A
#
# COMPACT_ATOMS: atom_id res chain seq x y z
N MET A 1 6.47 -4.41 15.53
CA MET A 1 5.30 -3.53 15.75
C MET A 1 5.26 -2.62 14.56
N GLU A 2 4.32 -2.81 13.64
CA GLU A 2 4.17 -1.93 12.49
C GLU A 2 3.56 -0.62 12.96
N SER A 3 4.28 0.49 12.80
CA SER A 3 3.89 1.80 13.31
C SER A 3 3.32 2.69 12.20
N VAL A 4 2.42 3.60 12.58
CA VAL A 4 1.90 4.63 11.67
C VAL A 4 3.03 5.55 11.17
N GLU A 5 4.10 5.70 11.95
CA GLU A 5 5.30 6.45 11.55
C GLU A 5 6.04 5.78 10.39
N GLU A 6 6.22 4.45 10.43
CA GLU A 6 6.80 3.69 9.32
C GLU A 6 5.93 3.80 8.06
N LEU A 7 4.60 3.72 8.21
CA LEU A 7 3.69 3.90 7.10
C LEU A 7 3.82 5.29 6.46
N LYS A 8 3.92 6.36 7.27
CA LYS A 8 4.09 7.74 6.78
C LYS A 8 5.35 7.91 5.92
N GLN A 9 6.42 7.16 6.18
CA GLN A 9 7.63 7.17 5.34
C GLN A 9 7.40 6.59 3.93
N LEU A 10 6.25 5.92 3.72
CA LEU A 10 5.88 5.34 2.43
C LEU A 10 5.07 6.29 1.55
N GLU A 11 4.61 7.44 2.06
CA GLU A 11 3.88 8.43 1.27
C GLU A 11 4.68 8.85 0.03
N GLY A 12 4.06 8.75 -1.15
CA GLY A 12 4.66 9.10 -2.44
C GLY A 12 5.74 8.13 -2.92
N ARG A 13 6.02 7.03 -2.20
CA ARG A 13 6.99 6.03 -2.66
C ARG A 13 6.39 5.09 -3.69
N GLN A 14 7.25 4.67 -4.62
CA GLN A 14 6.89 3.67 -5.62
C GLN A 14 6.85 2.27 -5.00
N VAL A 15 5.76 1.53 -5.22
CA VAL A 15 5.55 0.18 -4.65
C VAL A 15 6.66 -0.80 -5.05
N ALA A 16 7.19 -0.67 -6.26
CA ALA A 16 8.30 -1.47 -6.78
C ALA A 16 9.59 -1.33 -5.94
N MET A 17 9.82 -0.16 -5.34
CA MET A 17 11.04 0.18 -4.60
C MET A 17 10.93 -0.11 -3.09
N LEU A 18 9.83 -0.71 -2.65
CA LEU A 18 9.68 -1.10 -1.25
C LEU A 18 10.51 -2.33 -0.94
N SER A 19 11.28 -2.25 0.14
CA SER A 19 11.90 -3.40 0.79
C SER A 19 10.84 -4.37 1.33
N GLN A 20 11.26 -5.58 1.70
CA GLN A 20 10.36 -6.58 2.27
C GLN A 20 9.64 -6.06 3.52
N GLN A 21 10.38 -5.42 4.43
CA GLN A 21 9.81 -4.89 5.67
C GLN A 21 8.77 -3.79 5.41
N GLU A 22 9.04 -2.89 4.46
CA GLU A 22 8.10 -1.83 4.07
C GLU A 22 6.83 -2.38 3.43
N ARG A 23 6.95 -3.47 2.64
CA ARG A 23 5.79 -4.18 2.08
C ARG A 23 4.94 -4.82 3.17
N GLU A 24 5.55 -5.33 4.24
CA GLU A 24 4.80 -5.90 5.37
C GLU A 24 4.00 -4.83 6.09
N VAL A 25 4.63 -3.69 6.42
CA VAL A 25 3.96 -2.51 7.00
C VAL A 25 2.78 -2.09 6.12
N LEU A 26 3.01 -1.89 4.82
CA LEU A 26 1.98 -1.48 3.89
C LEU A 26 0.83 -2.48 3.82
N ARG A 27 1.13 -3.79 3.73
CA ARG A 27 0.13 -4.86 3.72
C ARG A 27 -0.74 -4.83 4.98
N PHE A 28 -0.12 -4.72 6.15
CA PHE A 28 -0.85 -4.65 7.41
C PHE A 28 -1.80 -3.45 7.46
N PHE A 29 -1.38 -2.28 7.00
CA PHE A 29 -2.25 -1.10 6.95
C PHE A 29 -3.28 -1.14 5.81
N MET A 30 -3.04 -1.87 4.73
CA MET A 30 -4.10 -2.17 3.76
C MET A 30 -5.22 -3.01 4.39
N ASP A 31 -4.86 -3.99 5.22
CA ASP A 31 -5.81 -4.92 5.83
C ASP A 31 -6.48 -4.35 7.10
N GLN A 32 -5.73 -3.62 7.93
CA GLN A 32 -6.18 -3.13 9.25
C GLN A 32 -6.22 -1.61 9.38
N GLY A 33 -5.77 -0.84 8.38
CA GLY A 33 -5.60 0.61 8.49
C GLY A 33 -6.87 1.35 8.85
N ARG A 34 -8.03 0.91 8.33
CA ARG A 34 -9.33 1.53 8.67
C ARG A 34 -9.62 1.51 10.18
N LYS A 35 -9.19 0.48 10.90
CA LYS A 35 -9.34 0.41 12.38
C LYS A 35 -8.40 1.35 13.11
N GLN A 36 -7.34 1.81 12.45
CA GLN A 36 -6.33 2.73 12.97
C GLN A 36 -6.50 4.16 12.45
N GLY A 37 -7.62 4.47 11.78
CA GLY A 37 -7.87 5.80 11.20
C GLY A 37 -7.01 6.10 9.97
N VAL A 38 -6.50 5.08 9.27
CA VAL A 38 -5.68 5.24 8.07
C VAL A 38 -6.31 4.53 6.87
N LEU A 39 -6.46 5.25 5.77
CA LEU A 39 -6.85 4.70 4.48
C LEU A 39 -5.65 4.76 3.53
N VAL A 40 -5.18 3.59 3.10
CA VAL A 40 -4.16 3.46 2.05
C VAL A 40 -4.83 3.50 0.68
N ARG A 41 -4.33 4.36 -0.20
CA ARG A 41 -4.72 4.50 -1.60
C ARG A 41 -3.49 4.33 -2.48
N PHE A 42 -3.72 4.03 -3.75
CA PHE A 42 -2.67 3.89 -4.74
C PHE A 42 -3.04 4.72 -5.96
N GLU A 43 -2.06 5.46 -6.47
CA GLU A 43 -2.09 5.99 -7.84
C GLU A 43 -1.29 5.01 -8.70
N SER A 44 -1.91 4.41 -9.71
CA SER A 44 -1.30 3.35 -10.50
C SER A 44 -1.79 3.36 -11.94
N ASP A 45 -0.87 3.05 -12.86
CA ASP A 45 -1.20 2.75 -14.27
C ASP A 45 -1.82 1.33 -14.45
N ALA A 46 -1.84 0.51 -13.40
CA ALA A 46 -2.48 -0.81 -13.45
C ALA A 46 -4.01 -0.67 -13.54
N ASP A 47 -4.65 -1.61 -14.25
CA ASP A 47 -6.10 -1.66 -14.31
C ASP A 47 -6.67 -1.81 -12.89
N GLN A 48 -7.53 -0.87 -12.50
CA GLN A 48 -8.10 -0.82 -11.16
C GLN A 48 -8.92 -2.06 -10.81
N GLN A 49 -9.54 -2.71 -11.79
CA GLN A 49 -10.27 -3.95 -11.56
C GLN A 49 -9.34 -5.09 -11.13
N GLU A 50 -8.10 -5.13 -11.65
CA GLU A 50 -7.19 -6.24 -11.39
C GLU A 50 -6.72 -6.29 -9.93
N TRP A 51 -6.57 -5.15 -9.25
CA TRP A 51 -6.02 -5.11 -7.90
C TRP A 51 -7.04 -4.84 -6.78
N THR A 52 -8.26 -4.38 -7.14
CA THR A 52 -9.35 -4.16 -6.19
C THR A 52 -10.02 -5.46 -5.76
N GLU A 53 -10.05 -6.47 -6.63
CA GLU A 53 -10.70 -7.76 -6.37
C GLU A 53 -9.75 -8.82 -5.78
N THR A 54 -8.47 -8.48 -5.63
CA THR A 54 -7.44 -9.40 -5.12
C THR A 54 -7.14 -9.22 -3.63
N ASN A 55 -6.50 -10.22 -3.02
CA ASN A 55 -5.96 -10.08 -1.68
C ASN A 55 -4.76 -9.12 -1.65
N SER A 56 -4.46 -8.58 -0.47
CA SER A 56 -3.42 -7.56 -0.25
C SER A 56 -2.03 -7.95 -0.76
N VAL A 57 -1.64 -9.23 -0.67
CA VAL A 57 -0.37 -9.73 -1.21
C VAL A 57 -0.33 -9.60 -2.73
N ARG A 58 -1.37 -10.10 -3.42
CA ARG A 58 -1.43 -10.06 -4.88
C ARG A 58 -1.63 -8.63 -5.41
N THR A 59 -2.37 -7.80 -4.68
CA THR A 59 -2.49 -6.36 -4.95
C THR A 59 -1.11 -5.70 -4.97
N LEU A 60 -0.25 -5.97 -3.98
CA LEU A 60 1.12 -5.42 -3.95
C LEU A 60 1.99 -5.95 -5.09
N GLU A 61 1.82 -7.20 -5.52
CA GLU A 61 2.54 -7.73 -6.69
C GLU A 61 2.13 -7.04 -8.00
N ILE A 62 0.83 -6.80 -8.20
CA ILE A 62 0.30 -6.08 -9.37
C ILE A 62 0.83 -4.64 -9.35
N LEU A 63 0.67 -3.95 -8.23
CA LEU A 63 1.12 -2.56 -8.07
C LEU A 63 2.64 -2.42 -8.17
N ALA A 64 3.42 -3.42 -7.74
CA ALA A 64 4.88 -3.41 -7.90
C ALA A 64 5.36 -3.59 -9.34
N ARG A 65 4.55 -4.22 -10.20
CA ARG A 65 4.85 -4.38 -11.64
C ARG A 65 4.44 -3.17 -12.46
N ALA A 66 3.47 -2.39 -11.98
CA ALA A 66 3.05 -1.13 -12.56
C ALA A 66 3.80 0.07 -11.95
N ASN A 67 3.75 1.21 -12.62
CA ASN A 67 4.16 2.48 -12.01
C ASN A 67 3.09 2.88 -10.99
N SER A 68 3.27 2.44 -9.75
CA SER A 68 2.32 2.68 -8.67
C SER A 68 2.95 3.40 -7.50
N TYR A 69 2.26 4.43 -7.00
CA TYR A 69 2.66 5.28 -5.89
C TYR A 69 1.66 5.17 -4.75
N ILE A 70 2.16 5.28 -3.53
CA ILE A 70 1.38 5.12 -2.30
C ILE A 70 0.87 6.48 -1.85
N HIS A 71 -0.42 6.54 -1.51
CA HIS A 71 -1.05 7.71 -0.91
C HIS A 71 -1.81 7.33 0.36
N LEU A 72 -1.59 8.10 1.42
CA LEU A 72 -2.16 7.87 2.73
C LEU A 72 -3.16 8.97 3.03
N GLN A 73 -4.32 8.55 3.52
CA GLN A 73 -5.34 9.45 4.03
C GLN A 73 -5.59 9.11 5.51
N PHE A 74 -5.32 10.07 6.39
CA PHE A 74 -5.57 9.96 7.82
C PHE A 74 -6.95 10.56 8.15
N CYS A 75 -7.73 9.86 8.96
CA CYS A 75 -9.09 10.22 9.38
C CYS A 75 -9.15 10.44 10.89
#